data_AF-Q4SWA2-F1
#
_entry.id   AF-Q4SWA2-F1
#
_cell.length_a   1.000
_cell.length_b   1.000
_cell.length_c   1.000
_cell.angle_alpha   90.00
_cell.angle_beta   90.00
_cell.angle_gamma   90.00
#
_symmetry.space_group_name_H-M   'P 1'
#
loop_
_entity.id
_entity.type
_entity.pdbx_description
1 polymer ?
#
loop_
_entity_poly.entity_id
_entity_poly.type
_entity_poly.pdbx_seq_one_letter_code
_entity_poly.pdbx_strand_id
1 'polypeptide(L)'
;KRNPAATAGLLSKVFFWWLNPLFRVGHKRSLEEDDMYEVLPEDGSQRLGMELNSYWEHEVENSRKDLRKPSLSKAIIKCYWKSYSVLGVFTLIEETIKVVQPIFLGKVIRYFESYNPEDMNALYESLGYAAGLSLCTVGLVVLHHLYFYYVQRSGMKIRVAMCHMIYKKALCLSSTAMGKTTTGQIVNLLSNDVNKFDEVSEHECLKNKNTTWL
;
A
#
# COMPACT_ATOMS: atom_id res chain seq x y z
N LYS A 1 2.17 -15.59 -18.78
CA LYS A 1 3.57 -15.11 -18.92
C LYS A 1 4.16 -14.81 -17.54
N ARG A 2 5.38 -15.28 -17.22
CA ARG A 2 6.01 -15.02 -15.91
C ARG A 2 6.20 -13.52 -15.66
N ASN A 3 5.94 -13.09 -14.43
CA ASN A 3 6.02 -11.69 -14.04
C ASN A 3 7.48 -11.21 -13.90
N PRO A 4 7.91 -10.17 -14.63
CA PRO A 4 9.29 -9.66 -14.54
C PRO A 4 9.61 -9.03 -13.18
N ALA A 5 8.60 -8.65 -12.38
CA ALA A 5 8.80 -8.20 -11.01
C ALA A 5 9.42 -9.28 -10.10
N ALA A 6 9.23 -10.56 -10.42
CA ALA A 6 9.77 -11.68 -9.64
C ALA A 6 11.31 -11.71 -9.68
N THR A 7 11.89 -11.42 -10.84
CA THR A 7 13.35 -11.44 -11.07
C THR A 7 13.98 -10.05 -11.07
N ALA A 8 13.18 -8.99 -10.92
CA ALA A 8 13.67 -7.62 -10.92
C ALA A 8 14.58 -7.33 -9.71
N GLY A 9 15.72 -6.69 -9.98
CA GLY A 9 16.60 -6.15 -8.94
C GLY A 9 15.93 -5.01 -8.15
N LEU A 10 16.52 -4.65 -7.01
CA LEU A 10 15.94 -3.66 -6.09
C LEU A 10 15.68 -2.31 -6.76
N LEU A 11 16.66 -1.77 -7.51
CA LEU A 11 16.48 -0.50 -8.24
C LEU A 11 15.34 -0.59 -9.27
N SER A 12 15.25 -1.70 -9.98
CA SER A 12 14.16 -1.90 -10.96
C SER A 12 12.79 -1.97 -10.27
N LYS A 13 12.70 -2.50 -9.06
CA LYS A 13 11.46 -2.50 -8.26
C LYS A 13 11.12 -1.11 -7.74
N VAL A 14 12.12 -0.37 -7.24
CA VAL A 14 11.94 0.98 -6.70
C VAL A 14 11.46 1.97 -7.78
N PHE A 15 12.09 1.94 -8.96
CA PHE A 15 11.74 2.81 -10.07
C PHE A 15 10.70 2.22 -11.03
N PHE A 16 10.09 1.09 -10.68
CA PHE A 16 9.10 0.40 -11.51
C PHE A 16 9.55 0.07 -12.94
N TRP A 17 10.86 0.03 -13.21
CA TRP A 17 11.40 -0.23 -14.54
C TRP A 17 11.01 -1.59 -15.13
N TRP A 18 10.63 -2.55 -14.29
CA TRP A 18 10.14 -3.85 -14.73
C TRP A 18 8.82 -3.76 -15.53
N LEU A 19 8.08 -2.64 -15.42
CA LEU A 19 6.86 -2.37 -16.20
C LEU A 19 7.13 -1.77 -17.59
N ASN A 20 8.34 -1.26 -17.85
CA ASN A 20 8.68 -0.62 -19.13
C ASN A 20 8.38 -1.47 -20.37
N PRO A 21 8.59 -2.80 -20.39
CA PRO A 21 8.21 -3.63 -21.52
C PRO A 21 6.70 -3.58 -21.81
N LEU A 22 5.86 -3.59 -20.78
CA LEU A 22 4.41 -3.53 -20.90
C LEU A 22 3.96 -2.16 -21.43
N PHE A 23 4.51 -1.07 -20.88
CA PHE A 23 4.22 0.29 -21.36
C PHE A 23 4.62 0.49 -22.81
N ARG A 24 5.72 -0.12 -23.26
CA ARG A 24 6.15 -0.07 -24.65
C ARG A 24 5.14 -0.76 -25.59
N VAL A 25 4.54 -1.86 -25.17
CA VAL A 25 3.46 -2.52 -25.93
C VAL A 25 2.22 -1.65 -25.95
N GLY A 26 1.78 -1.15 -24.78
CA GLY A 26 0.61 -0.28 -24.65
C GLY A 26 0.70 1.05 -25.41
N HIS A 27 1.92 1.57 -25.59
CA HIS A 27 2.16 2.75 -26.43
C HIS A 27 1.99 2.45 -27.93
N LYS A 28 2.28 1.22 -28.37
CA LYS A 28 2.21 0.83 -29.78
C LYS A 28 0.82 0.36 -30.20
N ARG A 29 0.10 -0.29 -29.29
CA ARG A 29 -1.23 -0.87 -29.53
C ARG A 29 -2.00 -1.00 -28.22
N SER A 30 -3.32 -1.13 -28.31
CA SER A 30 -4.16 -1.50 -27.17
C SER A 30 -3.72 -2.84 -26.58
N LEU A 31 -3.65 -2.92 -25.24
CA LEU A 31 -3.24 -4.12 -24.52
C LEU A 31 -4.32 -5.20 -24.60
N GLU A 32 -3.90 -6.44 -24.86
CA GLU A 32 -4.74 -7.63 -24.85
C GLU A 32 -4.46 -8.50 -23.62
N GLU A 33 -5.36 -9.44 -23.30
CA GLU A 33 -5.20 -10.34 -22.15
C GLU A 33 -3.89 -11.13 -22.21
N ASP A 34 -3.49 -11.56 -23.40
CA ASP A 34 -2.24 -12.30 -23.63
C ASP A 34 -0.97 -11.48 -23.34
N ASP A 35 -1.06 -10.14 -23.32
CA ASP A 35 0.06 -9.26 -22.96
C ASP A 35 0.27 -9.17 -21.44
N MET A 36 -0.73 -9.56 -20.65
CA MET A 36 -0.68 -9.45 -19.20
C MET A 36 0.24 -10.51 -18.58
N TYR A 37 0.93 -10.09 -17.53
CA TYR A 37 1.73 -11.00 -16.71
C TYR A 37 0.85 -11.73 -15.70
N GLU A 38 1.23 -12.96 -15.38
CA GLU A 38 0.65 -13.66 -14.25
C GLU A 38 0.92 -12.88 -12.95
N VAL A 39 0.00 -13.00 -12.00
CA VAL A 39 0.21 -12.47 -10.65
C VAL A 39 1.45 -13.09 -10.02
N LEU A 40 2.12 -12.36 -9.12
CA LEU A 40 3.17 -12.99 -8.33
C LEU A 40 2.56 -14.18 -7.54
N PRO A 41 3.30 -15.27 -7.28
CA PRO A 41 2.82 -16.38 -6.44
C PRO A 41 2.36 -15.92 -5.05
N GLU A 42 3.17 -15.10 -4.39
CA GLU A 42 2.76 -13.74 -4.01
C GLU A 42 1.31 -13.43 -3.63
N ASP A 43 0.64 -12.95 -4.66
CA ASP A 43 -0.63 -12.27 -4.66
C ASP A 43 -1.72 -13.22 -5.18
N GLY A 44 -1.41 -14.52 -5.29
CA GLY A 44 -2.33 -15.55 -5.75
C GLY A 44 -3.51 -15.74 -4.79
N SER A 45 -4.72 -15.79 -5.36
CA SER A 45 -5.96 -15.85 -4.57
C SER A 45 -6.06 -17.05 -3.65
N GLN A 46 -5.60 -18.22 -4.10
CA GLN A 46 -5.59 -19.43 -3.29
C GLN A 46 -4.71 -19.26 -2.05
N ARG A 47 -3.51 -18.71 -2.19
CA ARG A 47 -2.57 -18.53 -1.09
C ARG A 47 -3.09 -17.54 -0.07
N LEU A 48 -3.48 -16.35 -0.54
CA LEU A 48 -4.03 -15.28 0.30
C LEU A 48 -5.30 -15.72 1.02
N GLY A 49 -6.20 -16.42 0.31
CA GLY A 49 -7.43 -16.93 0.88
C GLY A 49 -7.22 -18.05 1.91
N MET A 50 -6.26 -18.95 1.68
CA MET A 50 -5.90 -19.99 2.66
C MET A 50 -5.28 -19.38 3.92
N GLU A 51 -4.40 -18.39 3.77
CA GLU A 51 -3.79 -17.69 4.89
C GLU A 51 -4.85 -17.02 5.78
N LEU A 52 -5.73 -16.21 5.18
CA LEU A 52 -6.80 -15.55 5.93
C LEU A 52 -7.78 -16.56 6.54
N ASN A 53 -8.08 -17.67 5.86
CA ASN A 53 -8.95 -18.71 6.39
C ASN A 53 -8.35 -19.39 7.63
N SER A 54 -7.02 -19.61 7.66
CA SER A 54 -6.33 -20.12 8.85
C SER A 54 -6.47 -19.17 10.04
N TYR A 55 -6.28 -17.87 9.83
CA TYR A 55 -6.48 -16.86 10.89
C TYR A 55 -7.94 -16.80 11.37
N TRP A 56 -8.89 -16.96 10.45
CA TRP A 56 -10.32 -17.03 10.77
C TRP A 56 -10.66 -18.26 11.62
N GLU A 57 -10.16 -19.44 11.28
CA GLU A 57 -10.37 -20.67 12.05
C GLU A 57 -9.81 -20.55 13.48
N HIS A 58 -8.61 -19.97 13.63
CA HIS A 58 -8.05 -19.68 14.95
C HIS A 58 -8.91 -18.68 15.74
N GLU A 59 -9.47 -17.67 15.09
CA GLU A 59 -10.36 -16.71 15.75
C GLU A 59 -11.70 -17.34 16.17
N VAL A 60 -12.23 -18.28 15.39
CA VAL A 60 -13.43 -19.06 15.74
C VAL A 60 -13.15 -19.97 16.94
N GLU A 61 -12.03 -20.70 16.93
CA GLU A 61 -11.59 -21.56 18.05
C GLU A 61 -11.45 -20.75 19.35
N ASN A 62 -10.73 -19.63 19.30
CA ASN A 62 -10.53 -18.77 20.47
C ASN A 62 -11.86 -18.16 20.95
N SER A 63 -12.70 -17.72 20.01
CA SER A 63 -14.01 -17.15 20.36
C SER A 63 -14.93 -18.16 21.05
N ARG A 64 -14.85 -19.45 20.65
CA ARG A 64 -15.57 -20.53 21.33
C ARG A 64 -15.09 -20.73 22.76
N LYS A 65 -13.78 -20.67 23.02
CA LYS A 65 -13.20 -20.79 24.36
C LYS A 65 -13.58 -19.61 25.25
N ASP A 66 -13.59 -18.41 24.69
CA ASP A 66 -13.88 -17.16 25.40
C ASP A 66 -15.39 -16.86 25.51
N LEU A 67 -16.27 -17.76 25.05
CA LEU A 67 -17.73 -17.56 24.98
C LEU A 67 -18.14 -16.24 24.28
N ARG A 68 -17.35 -15.80 23.29
CA ARG A 68 -17.56 -14.56 22.54
C ARG A 68 -17.91 -14.85 21.08
N LYS A 69 -18.46 -13.84 20.39
CA LYS A 69 -18.71 -13.93 18.94
C LYS A 69 -17.39 -13.75 18.15
N PRO A 70 -17.13 -14.58 17.13
CA PRO A 70 -15.95 -14.41 16.28
C PRO A 70 -16.04 -13.12 15.46
N SER A 71 -14.92 -12.41 15.33
CA SER A 71 -14.84 -11.15 14.58
C SER A 71 -13.89 -11.29 13.40
N LEU A 72 -14.42 -11.08 12.18
CA LEU A 72 -13.63 -11.19 10.95
C LEU A 72 -12.59 -10.07 10.86
N SER A 73 -12.93 -8.87 11.31
CA SER A 73 -11.99 -7.73 11.38
C SER A 73 -10.78 -8.07 12.24
N LYS A 74 -10.97 -8.78 13.36
CA LYS A 74 -9.86 -9.21 14.23
C LYS A 74 -8.94 -10.22 13.53
N ALA A 75 -9.51 -11.16 12.77
CA ALA A 75 -8.73 -12.10 11.97
C ALA A 75 -7.93 -11.40 10.85
N ILE A 76 -8.56 -10.46 10.13
CA ILE A 76 -7.89 -9.64 9.10
C ILE A 76 -6.75 -8.83 9.70
N ILE A 77 -7.00 -8.09 10.79
CA ILE A 77 -5.98 -7.30 11.47
C ILE A 77 -4.81 -8.21 11.85
N LYS A 78 -5.06 -9.35 12.49
CA LYS A 78 -3.99 -10.26 12.92
C LYS A 78 -3.19 -10.86 11.76
N CYS A 79 -3.85 -11.13 10.63
CA CYS A 79 -3.23 -11.64 9.42
C CYS A 79 -2.27 -10.60 8.79
N TYR A 80 -2.70 -9.34 8.69
CA TYR A 80 -1.96 -8.31 7.94
C TYR A 80 -1.17 -7.32 8.82
N TRP A 81 -1.25 -7.42 10.15
CA TRP A 81 -0.63 -6.43 11.07
C TRP A 81 0.87 -6.24 10.84
N LYS A 82 1.61 -7.31 10.51
CA LYS A 82 3.06 -7.23 10.26
C LYS A 82 3.36 -6.36 9.04
N SER A 83 2.59 -6.53 7.97
CA SER A 83 2.73 -5.72 6.76
C SER A 83 2.39 -4.25 7.02
N TYR A 84 1.32 -3.98 7.77
CA TYR A 84 0.94 -2.61 8.16
C TYR A 84 1.93 -1.98 9.16
N SER A 85 2.53 -2.76 10.05
CA SER A 85 3.56 -2.27 10.97
C SER A 85 4.78 -1.74 10.21
N VAL A 86 5.23 -2.44 9.17
CA VAL A 86 6.32 -1.97 8.31
C VAL A 86 5.92 -0.68 7.60
N LEU A 87 4.70 -0.59 7.07
CA LEU A 87 4.18 0.64 6.46
C LEU A 87 4.17 1.82 7.43
N GLY A 88 3.80 1.61 8.69
CA GLY A 88 3.85 2.65 9.73
C GLY A 88 5.25 3.20 9.96
N VAL A 89 6.29 2.36 9.91
CA VAL A 89 7.69 2.83 9.99
C VAL A 89 8.04 3.71 8.79
N PHE A 90 7.62 3.34 7.57
CA PHE A 90 7.81 4.18 6.39
C PHE A 90 7.12 5.54 6.53
N THR A 91 5.90 5.58 7.06
CA THR A 91 5.17 6.83 7.32
C THR A 91 5.92 7.71 8.31
N LEU A 92 6.47 7.17 9.39
CA LEU A 92 7.26 7.94 10.36
C LEU A 92 8.50 8.58 9.72
N ILE A 93 9.19 7.86 8.84
CA ILE A 93 10.35 8.38 8.10
C ILE A 93 9.90 9.50 7.16
N GLU A 94 8.79 9.31 6.43
CA GLU A 94 8.23 10.31 5.53
C GLU A 94 7.90 11.62 6.26
N GLU A 95 7.20 11.54 7.40
CA GLU A 95 6.84 12.70 8.21
C GLU A 95 8.08 13.40 8.80
N THR A 96 9.09 12.62 9.21
CA THR A 96 10.37 13.18 9.69
C THR A 96 11.03 14.03 8.60
N ILE A 97 11.07 13.55 7.35
CA ILE A 97 11.66 14.30 6.23
C ILE A 97 10.89 15.60 5.98
N LYS A 98 9.55 15.56 6.04
CA LYS A 98 8.70 16.76 5.87
C LYS A 98 9.00 17.82 6.94
N VAL A 99 9.22 17.41 8.18
CA VAL A 99 9.57 18.31 9.30
C VAL A 99 11.00 18.89 9.15
N VAL A 100 11.92 18.15 8.54
CA VAL A 100 13.31 18.60 8.34
C VAL A 100 13.46 19.61 7.19
N GLN A 101 12.63 19.52 6.14
CA GLN A 101 12.66 20.46 5.00
C GLN A 101 12.62 21.96 5.37
N PRO A 102 11.72 22.44 6.24
CA PRO A 102 11.68 23.86 6.62
C PRO A 102 12.94 24.32 7.37
N ILE A 103 13.68 23.42 8.03
CA ILE A 103 14.96 23.76 8.69
C ILE A 103 16.01 24.11 7.64
N PHE A 104 16.14 23.28 6.59
CA PHE A 104 17.05 23.57 5.47
C PHE A 104 16.64 24.86 4.74
N LEU A 105 15.35 25.05 4.50
CA LEU A 105 14.85 26.27 3.88
C LEU A 105 15.18 27.51 4.72
N GLY A 106 14.95 27.47 6.03
CA GLY A 106 15.28 28.58 6.93
C GLY A 106 16.77 28.92 6.94
N LYS A 107 17.65 27.92 6.82
CA LYS A 107 19.10 28.13 6.69
C LYS A 107 19.47 28.83 5.39
N VAL A 108 18.84 28.45 4.27
CA VAL A 108 19.03 29.11 2.97
C VAL A 108 18.51 30.56 3.02
N ILE A 109 17.34 30.81 3.63
CA ILE A 109 16.80 32.18 3.78
C ILE A 109 17.76 33.06 4.59
N ARG A 110 18.28 32.56 5.71
CA ARG A 110 19.22 33.29 6.57
C ARG A 110 20.51 33.71 5.83
N TYR A 111 20.97 32.89 4.90
CA TYR A 111 22.11 33.25 4.04
C TYR A 111 21.82 34.51 3.21
N PHE A 112 20.62 34.62 2.63
CA PHE A 112 20.23 35.78 1.84
C PHE A 112 20.00 37.04 2.69
N GLU A 113 19.52 36.90 3.92
CA GLU A 113 19.34 38.04 4.84
C GLU A 113 20.67 38.65 5.28
N SER A 114 21.72 37.83 5.46
CA SER A 114 23.05 38.26 5.90
C SER A 114 24.09 38.16 4.77
N TYR A 115 23.67 38.39 3.52
CA TYR A 115 24.51 38.16 2.35
C TYR A 115 25.78 39.03 2.37
N ASN A 116 26.94 38.38 2.35
CA ASN A 116 28.23 39.02 2.22
C ASN A 116 28.99 38.41 1.02
N PRO A 117 29.29 39.18 -0.03
CA PRO A 117 29.94 38.67 -1.24
C PRO A 117 31.38 38.17 -1.02
N GLU A 118 32.03 38.55 0.08
CA GLU A 118 33.40 38.11 0.39
C GLU A 118 33.44 36.80 1.20
N ASP A 119 32.31 36.37 1.76
CA ASP A 119 32.21 35.14 2.56
C ASP A 119 31.88 33.92 1.70
N MET A 120 32.93 33.37 1.08
CA MET A 120 32.83 32.14 0.28
C MET A 120 32.42 30.93 1.12
N ASN A 121 32.70 30.90 2.43
CA ASN A 121 32.32 29.79 3.29
C ASN A 121 30.80 29.75 3.48
N ALA A 122 30.17 30.90 3.71
CA ALA A 122 28.72 31.02 3.80
C ALA A 122 28.02 30.61 2.49
N LEU A 123 28.62 30.92 1.33
CA LEU A 123 28.13 30.46 0.01
C LEU A 123 28.12 28.93 -0.08
N TYR A 124 29.24 28.27 0.20
CA TYR A 124 29.33 26.80 0.13
C TYR A 124 28.40 26.11 1.14
N GLU A 125 28.24 26.67 2.35
CA GLU A 125 27.30 26.16 3.36
C GLU A 125 25.84 26.26 2.87
N SER A 126 25.46 27.41 2.32
CA SER A 126 24.12 27.64 1.75
C SER A 126 23.83 26.71 0.56
N LEU A 127 24.79 26.52 -0.34
CA LEU A 127 24.69 25.56 -1.44
C LEU A 127 24.54 24.13 -0.93
N GLY A 128 25.24 23.76 0.14
CA GLY A 128 25.08 22.47 0.81
C GLY A 128 23.67 22.27 1.36
N TYR A 129 23.10 23.28 2.01
CA TYR A 129 21.72 23.25 2.49
C TYR A 129 20.69 23.17 1.36
N ALA A 130 20.90 23.90 0.24
CA ALA A 130 20.04 23.83 -0.93
C ALA A 130 20.10 22.47 -1.64
N ALA A 131 21.28 21.87 -1.73
CA ALA A 131 21.47 20.51 -2.23
C ALA A 131 20.79 19.48 -1.30
N GLY A 132 20.93 19.64 0.02
CA GLY A 132 20.23 18.84 1.02
C GLY A 132 18.71 18.93 0.88
N LEU A 133 18.17 20.13 0.72
CA LEU A 133 16.74 20.36 0.48
C LEU A 133 16.28 19.62 -0.79
N SER A 134 17.02 19.74 -1.88
CA SER A 134 16.71 19.08 -3.16
C SER A 134 16.71 17.55 -3.02
N LEU A 135 17.71 16.99 -2.32
CA LEU A 135 17.78 15.56 -2.04
C LEU A 135 16.64 15.08 -1.13
N CYS A 136 16.27 15.85 -0.11
CA CYS A 136 15.11 15.56 0.74
C CYS A 136 13.81 15.55 -0.07
N THR A 137 13.63 16.47 -1.02
CA THR A 137 12.46 16.49 -1.89
C THR A 137 12.40 15.27 -2.80
N VAL A 138 13.51 14.91 -3.48
CA VAL A 138 13.57 13.73 -4.34
C VAL A 138 13.33 12.45 -3.53
N GLY A 139 13.98 12.33 -2.37
CA GLY A 139 13.80 11.21 -1.45
C GLY A 139 12.35 11.08 -0.97
N LEU A 140 11.72 12.19 -0.62
CA LEU A 140 10.31 12.23 -0.21
C LEU A 140 9.39 11.71 -1.32
N VAL A 141 9.58 12.17 -2.56
CA VAL A 141 8.76 11.74 -3.71
C VAL A 141 8.90 10.23 -3.92
N VAL A 142 10.13 9.70 -3.91
CA VAL A 142 10.37 8.26 -4.09
C VAL A 142 9.74 7.46 -2.95
N LEU A 143 9.95 7.86 -1.70
CA LEU A 143 9.38 7.19 -0.53
C LEU A 143 7.85 7.20 -0.56
N HIS A 144 7.23 8.34 -0.89
CA HIS A 144 5.78 8.47 -0.97
C HIS A 144 5.16 7.53 -2.01
N HIS A 145 5.78 7.42 -3.20
CA HIS A 145 5.29 6.51 -4.25
C HIS A 145 5.44 5.04 -3.84
N LEU A 146 6.55 4.67 -3.19
CA LEU A 146 6.73 3.32 -2.67
C LEU A 146 5.70 3.00 -1.60
N TYR A 147 5.52 3.90 -0.64
CA TYR A 147 4.51 3.79 0.40
C TYR A 147 3.12 3.57 -0.20
N PHE A 148 2.71 4.44 -1.13
CA PHE A 148 1.41 4.33 -1.79
C PHE A 148 1.24 2.99 -2.51
N TYR A 149 2.25 2.56 -3.26
CA TYR A 149 2.23 1.26 -3.93
C TYR A 149 2.05 0.08 -2.94
N TYR A 150 2.76 0.07 -1.82
CA TYR A 150 2.64 -1.01 -0.83
C TYR A 150 1.31 -0.98 -0.07
N VAL A 151 0.74 0.20 0.21
CA VAL A 151 -0.61 0.35 0.78
C VAL A 151 -1.66 -0.24 -0.17
N GLN A 152 -1.62 0.18 -1.43
CA GLN A 152 -2.53 -0.31 -2.48
C GLN A 152 -2.43 -1.82 -2.66
N ARG A 153 -1.20 -2.33 -2.73
CA ARG A 153 -0.96 -3.77 -2.85
C ARG A 153 -1.47 -4.55 -1.63
N SER A 154 -1.44 -3.97 -0.44
CA SER A 154 -1.96 -4.58 0.78
C SER A 154 -3.49 -4.62 0.77
N GLY A 155 -4.16 -3.53 0.37
CA GLY A 155 -5.61 -3.50 0.17
C GLY A 155 -6.09 -4.55 -0.82
N MET A 156 -5.42 -4.62 -1.98
CA MET A 156 -5.69 -5.65 -3.00
C MET A 156 -5.56 -7.08 -2.44
N LYS A 157 -4.54 -7.36 -1.63
CA LYS A 157 -4.35 -8.69 -1.01
C LYS A 157 -5.52 -9.04 -0.09
N ILE A 158 -5.95 -8.10 0.75
CA ILE A 158 -7.10 -8.28 1.65
C ILE A 158 -8.36 -8.57 0.84
N ARG A 159 -8.64 -7.75 -0.18
CA ARG A 159 -9.78 -7.94 -1.08
C ARG A 159 -9.78 -9.34 -1.69
N VAL A 160 -8.66 -9.74 -2.30
CA VAL A 160 -8.54 -11.05 -2.96
C VAL A 160 -8.73 -12.20 -1.97
N ALA A 161 -8.16 -12.10 -0.77
CA ALA A 161 -8.32 -13.10 0.28
C ALA A 161 -9.78 -13.24 0.73
N MET A 162 -10.46 -12.11 0.94
CA MET A 162 -11.86 -12.05 1.33
C MET A 162 -12.76 -12.66 0.26
N CYS A 163 -12.56 -12.29 -1.01
CA CYS A 163 -13.30 -12.86 -2.13
C CYS A 163 -13.13 -14.38 -2.22
N HIS A 164 -11.89 -14.88 -2.07
CA HIS A 164 -11.63 -16.31 -2.05
C HIS A 164 -12.38 -17.02 -0.92
N MET A 165 -12.33 -16.48 0.30
CA MET A 165 -13.02 -17.07 1.46
C MET A 165 -14.55 -17.07 1.30
N ILE A 166 -15.11 -15.95 0.84
CA ILE A 166 -16.56 -15.81 0.61
C ILE A 166 -17.02 -16.80 -0.46
N TYR A 167 -16.29 -16.88 -1.58
CA TYR A 167 -16.60 -17.83 -2.65
C TYR A 167 -16.54 -19.28 -2.17
N LYS A 168 -15.47 -19.65 -1.45
CA LYS A 168 -15.32 -20.99 -0.86
C LYS A 168 -16.48 -21.32 0.10
N LYS A 169 -16.88 -20.37 0.95
CA LYS A 169 -18.01 -20.56 1.87
C LYS A 169 -19.34 -20.66 1.12
N ALA A 170 -19.57 -19.82 0.11
CA ALA A 170 -20.78 -19.86 -0.71
C ALA A 170 -20.95 -21.22 -1.41
N LEU A 171 -19.87 -21.79 -1.95
CA LEU A 171 -19.90 -23.11 -2.58
C LEU A 171 -20.13 -24.28 -1.60
N CYS A 172 -19.82 -24.11 -0.32
CA CYS A 172 -19.98 -25.15 0.69
C CYS A 172 -21.27 -25.04 1.53
N LEU A 173 -22.09 -24.00 1.33
CA LEU A 173 -23.36 -23.84 2.04
C LEU A 173 -24.45 -24.74 1.42
N SER A 174 -25.23 -25.43 2.27
CA SER A 174 -26.37 -26.23 1.83
C SER A 174 -27.52 -25.33 1.32
N SER A 175 -28.34 -25.86 0.41
CA SER A 175 -29.52 -25.19 -0.19
C SER A 175 -30.39 -24.44 0.84
N THR A 176 -30.55 -25.01 2.05
CA THR A 176 -31.37 -24.44 3.13
C THR A 176 -30.79 -23.17 3.76
N ALA A 177 -29.46 -23.02 3.78
CA ALA A 177 -28.80 -21.79 4.25
C ALA A 177 -28.72 -20.72 3.14
N MET A 178 -28.70 -21.15 1.87
CA MET A 178 -28.70 -20.27 0.69
C MET A 178 -29.99 -19.45 0.55
N GLY A 179 -31.12 -19.97 1.03
CA GLY A 179 -32.41 -19.28 0.98
C GLY A 179 -32.50 -18.00 1.83
N LYS A 180 -31.58 -17.78 2.78
CA LYS A 180 -31.55 -16.59 3.66
C LYS A 180 -30.59 -15.48 3.21
N THR A 181 -29.63 -15.80 2.32
CA THR A 181 -28.66 -14.85 1.77
C THR A 181 -28.54 -15.14 0.29
N THR A 182 -29.21 -14.35 -0.54
CA THR A 182 -29.19 -14.54 -2.00
C THR A 182 -27.79 -14.28 -2.54
N THR A 183 -27.35 -15.06 -3.55
CA THR A 183 -26.07 -14.86 -4.25
C THR A 183 -25.88 -13.39 -4.70
N GLY A 184 -26.97 -12.69 -5.03
CA GLY A 184 -26.96 -11.26 -5.34
C GLY A 184 -26.55 -10.36 -4.17
N GLN A 185 -26.95 -10.67 -2.93
CA GLN A 185 -26.49 -9.94 -1.73
C GLN A 185 -24.99 -10.17 -1.46
N ILE A 186 -24.48 -11.37 -1.74
CA ILE A 186 -23.05 -11.67 -1.62
C ILE A 186 -22.24 -10.90 -2.67
N VAL A 187 -22.70 -10.87 -3.92
CA VAL A 187 -22.06 -10.10 -5.00
C VAL A 187 -22.13 -8.60 -4.73
N ASN A 188 -23.25 -8.09 -4.20
CA ASN A 188 -23.40 -6.69 -3.83
C ASN A 188 -22.47 -6.30 -2.65
N LEU A 189 -22.33 -7.18 -1.65
CA LEU A 189 -21.38 -7.00 -0.55
C LEU A 189 -19.93 -7.05 -1.05
N LEU A 190 -19.61 -7.97 -1.97
CA LEU A 190 -18.29 -8.03 -2.61
C LEU A 190 -17.98 -6.75 -3.40
N SER A 191 -18.97 -6.21 -4.10
CA SER A 191 -18.78 -5.06 -4.99
C SER A 191 -18.78 -3.73 -4.25
N ASN A 192 -19.55 -3.59 -3.17
CA ASN A 192 -19.64 -2.33 -2.42
C ASN A 192 -18.74 -2.30 -1.17
N ASP A 193 -18.67 -3.38 -0.39
CA ASP A 193 -17.94 -3.35 0.89
C ASP A 193 -16.46 -3.69 0.71
N VAL A 194 -16.10 -4.49 -0.31
CA VAL A 194 -14.69 -4.82 -0.54
C VAL A 194 -13.94 -3.68 -1.21
N ASN A 195 -14.59 -2.95 -2.13
CA ASN A 195 -14.01 -1.72 -2.70
C ASN A 195 -13.84 -0.63 -1.64
N LYS A 196 -14.69 -0.58 -0.61
CA LYS A 196 -14.48 0.31 0.54
C LYS A 196 -13.22 -0.01 1.36
N PHE A 197 -12.67 -1.23 1.34
CA PHE A 197 -11.39 -1.50 2.00
C PHE A 197 -10.20 -0.90 1.25
N ASP A 198 -10.27 -0.86 -0.08
CA ASP A 198 -9.29 -0.14 -0.91
C ASP A 198 -9.43 1.37 -0.63
N GLU A 199 -10.66 1.90 -0.61
CA GLU A 199 -10.92 3.30 -0.26
C GLU A 199 -10.53 3.66 1.17
N VAL A 200 -10.72 2.80 2.19
CA VAL A 200 -10.31 3.09 3.58
C VAL A 200 -8.79 3.05 3.73
N SER A 201 -8.12 2.15 3.01
CA SER A 201 -6.65 2.15 2.92
C SER A 201 -6.13 3.44 2.28
N GLU A 202 -6.86 3.95 1.27
CA GLU A 202 -6.62 5.27 0.67
C GLU A 202 -7.02 6.44 1.58
N HIS A 203 -8.12 6.33 2.34
CA HIS A 203 -8.67 7.39 3.16
C HIS A 203 -7.87 7.60 4.44
N GLU A 204 -7.20 6.57 4.99
CA GLU A 204 -6.15 6.77 6.01
C GLU A 204 -4.96 7.54 5.40
N CYS A 205 -4.55 7.20 4.17
CA CYS A 205 -3.50 7.93 3.45
C CYS A 205 -3.91 9.38 3.10
N LEU A 206 -5.19 9.64 2.80
CA LEU A 206 -5.73 10.97 2.46
C LEU A 206 -6.10 11.79 3.70
N LYS A 207 -6.59 11.18 4.79
CA LYS A 207 -6.73 11.88 6.08
C LYS A 207 -5.38 12.34 6.60
N ASN A 208 -4.31 11.56 6.39
CA ASN A 208 -2.96 12.00 6.72
C ASN A 208 -2.51 13.24 5.90
N LYS A 209 -3.08 13.47 4.70
CA LYS A 209 -2.86 14.71 3.92
C LYS A 209 -3.68 15.91 4.42
N ASN A 210 -4.83 15.69 5.05
CA ASN A 210 -5.71 16.77 5.52
C ASN A 210 -5.52 17.14 6.99
N THR A 211 -4.69 16.40 7.75
CA THR A 211 -4.38 16.72 9.15
C THR A 211 -3.08 17.53 9.30
N THR A 212 -2.44 17.93 8.19
CA THR A 212 -1.23 18.77 8.16
C THR A 212 -1.52 20.25 7.89
N TRP A 213 -2.79 20.67 7.89
CA TRP A 213 -3.23 22.07 7.74
C TRP A 213 -4.15 22.56 8.87
N LEU A 214 -4.02 22.01 10.07
CA LEU A 214 -4.42 22.67 11.31
C LEU A 214 -3.30 22.58 12.34
#